data_AF-A0A7C5FHZ2-F1
#
_entry.id   AF-A0A7C5FHZ2-F1
#
_cell.length_a   1.000
_cell.length_b   1.000
_cell.length_c   1.000
_cell.angle_alpha   90.00
_cell.angle_beta   90.00
_cell.angle_gamma   90.00
#
_symmetry.space_group_name_H-M   'P 1'
#
loop_
_entity.id
_entity.type
_entity.pdbx_description
1 polymer ?
#
loop_
_entity_poly.entity_id
_entity_poly.type
_entity_poly.pdbx_seq_one_letter_code
_entity_poly.pdbx_strand_id
1 'polypeptide(L)' 'MFKNYEECPECGHILKEESVTNEIKKMRLKHREVYLFGEIDDYIMQDIITEILYLDKLETKTITLYINS' A
#
# COMPACT_ATOMS: atom_id res chain seq x y z
N MET A 1 14.07 24.00 5.99
CA MET A 1 13.83 22.69 5.36
C MET A 1 12.77 22.89 4.29
N PHE A 2 13.15 22.84 3.02
CA PHE A 2 12.20 22.92 1.91
C PHE A 2 11.66 21.51 1.66
N LYS A 3 10.37 21.30 1.90
CA LYS A 3 9.69 20.04 1.55
C LYS A 3 9.50 20.04 0.03
N ASN A 4 10.00 19.00 -0.64
CA ASN A 4 9.84 18.83 -2.09
C ASN A 4 8.43 18.28 -2.36
N TYR A 5 7.58 19.13 -2.94
CA TYR A 5 6.23 18.79 -3.37
C TYR A 5 6.21 18.53 -4.87
N GLU A 6 5.47 17.51 -5.30
CA GLU A 6 5.15 17.27 -6.71
C GLU A 6 3.66 17.57 -6.93
N GLU A 7 3.36 18.24 -8.05
CA GLU A 7 1.98 18.59 -8.42
C GLU A 7 1.34 17.42 -9.18
N CYS A 8 0.32 16.84 -8.56
CA CYS A 8 -0.55 15.82 -9.15
C CYS A 8 -1.89 16.47 -9.54
N PRO A 9 -2.29 16.44 -10.82
CA PRO A 9 -3.52 17.10 -11.28
C PRO A 9 -4.80 16.49 -10.71
N GLU A 10 -4.78 15.26 -10.19
CA GLU A 10 -5.94 14.60 -9.57
C GLU A 10 -5.94 14.67 -8.03
N CYS A 11 -4.81 15.01 -7.41
CA CYS A 11 -4.60 14.81 -5.98
C CYS A 11 -3.89 15.95 -5.22
N GLY A 12 -3.59 17.06 -5.91
CA GLY A 12 -3.04 18.28 -5.30
C GLY A 12 -1.52 18.23 -5.11
N HIS A 13 -1.02 18.79 -4.00
CA HIS A 13 0.40 18.76 -3.64
C HIS A 13 0.70 17.50 -2.82
N ILE A 14 1.48 16.58 -3.37
CA ILE A 14 1.92 15.38 -2.65
C ILE A 14 3.35 15.61 -2.16
N LEU A 15 3.63 15.21 -0.90
CA LEU A 15 5.00 15.12 -0.43
C LEU A 15 5.73 14.03 -1.22
N LYS A 16 6.88 14.33 -1.80
CA LYS A 16 7.61 13.38 -2.67
C LYS A 16 7.85 11.98 -2.03
N GLU A 17 7.94 11.90 -0.71
CA GLU A 17 8.04 10.63 0.05
C GLU A 17 6.73 9.80 0.05
N GLU A 18 5.56 10.45 0.07
CA GLU A 18 4.27 9.78 -0.10
C GLU A 18 4.12 9.23 -1.53
N SER A 19 4.66 9.92 -2.53
CA SER A 19 4.63 9.48 -3.93
C SER A 19 5.31 8.12 -4.12
N VAL A 20 6.56 7.97 -3.65
CA VAL A 20 7.34 6.73 -3.80
C VAL A 20 6.69 5.57 -3.04
N THR A 21 6.21 5.83 -1.82
CA THR A 21 5.54 4.80 -1.01
C THR A 21 4.27 4.30 -1.70
N ASN A 22 3.49 5.21 -2.29
CA ASN A 22 2.30 4.89 -3.04
C ASN A 22 2.61 4.10 -4.32
N GLU A 23 3.68 4.45 -5.05
CA GLU A 23 4.12 3.69 -6.22
C GLU A 23 4.54 2.26 -5.87
N ILE A 24 5.31 2.09 -4.79
CA ILE A 24 5.71 0.77 -4.28
C ILE A 24 4.47 -0.04 -3.86
N LYS A 25 3.52 0.56 -3.15
CA LYS A 25 2.27 -0.09 -2.75
C LYS A 25 1.47 -0.56 -3.96
N LYS A 26 1.32 0.30 -4.98
CA LYS A 26 0.67 -0.07 -6.26
C LYS A 26 1.39 -1.23 -6.95
N MET A 27 2.72 -1.23 -6.96
CA MET A 27 3.52 -2.31 -7.54
C MET A 27 3.30 -3.64 -6.81
N ARG A 28 3.30 -3.65 -5.47
CA ARG A 28 3.10 -4.86 -4.66
C ARG A 28 1.71 -5.47 -4.89
N LEU A 29 0.67 -4.65 -4.90
CA LEU A 29 -0.70 -5.12 -5.18
C LEU A 29 -0.84 -5.71 -6.59
N LYS A 30 -0.14 -5.18 -7.60
CA LYS A 30 -0.11 -5.80 -8.95
C LYS A 30 0.47 -7.21 -8.93
N HIS A 31 1.43 -7.48 -8.07
CA HIS A 31 2.03 -8.81 -7.88
C HIS A 31 1.24 -9.68 -6.88
N ARG A 32 0.12 -9.19 -6.35
CA ARG A 32 -0.70 -9.85 -5.31
C ARG A 32 0.11 -10.15 -4.04
N GLU A 33 0.98 -9.23 -3.69
CA GLU A 33 1.81 -9.29 -2.49
C GLU A 33 1.27 -8.33 -1.42
N VAL A 34 1.04 -8.86 -0.23
CA VAL A 34 0.60 -8.10 0.95
C VAL A 34 1.71 -8.20 1.99
N TYR A 35 2.03 -7.09 2.65
CA TYR A 35 3.14 -7.00 3.59
C TYR A 35 2.61 -6.57 4.96
N LEU A 36 2.73 -7.44 5.94
CA LEU A 36 2.47 -7.13 7.34
C LEU A 36 3.83 -6.91 8.02
N PHE A 37 4.13 -5.66 8.38
CA PHE A 37 5.39 -5.28 9.01
C PHE A 37 5.12 -4.45 10.27
N GLY A 38 5.76 -4.84 11.39
CA GLY A 38 5.69 -4.13 12.66
C GLY A 38 4.63 -4.67 13.63
N GLU A 39 4.30 -3.84 14.62
CA GLU A 39 3.32 -4.19 15.67
C GLU A 39 1.92 -4.32 15.06
N ILE A 40 1.21 -5.39 15.43
CA ILE A 40 -0.14 -5.64 14.96
C ILE A 40 -1.11 -4.84 15.82
N ASP A 41 -1.65 -3.78 15.26
CA ASP A 41 -2.77 -3.02 15.81
C ASP A 41 -4.03 -3.12 14.91
N ASP A 42 -5.15 -2.62 15.43
CA ASP A 42 -6.44 -2.67 14.72
C ASP A 42 -6.40 -1.89 13.39
N TYR A 43 -5.59 -0.83 13.30
CA TYR A 43 -5.48 0.00 12.10
C TYR A 43 -4.75 -0.72 10.98
N ILE A 44 -3.60 -1.30 11.27
CA ILE A 44 -2.82 -2.09 10.31
C ILE A 44 -3.63 -3.30 9.87
N MET A 45 -4.33 -3.97 10.78
CA MET A 45 -5.18 -5.11 10.42
C MET A 45 -6.31 -4.72 9.47
N GLN A 46 -6.93 -3.56 9.67
CA GLN A 46 -7.97 -3.07 8.77
C GLN A 46 -7.43 -2.83 7.34
N ASP A 47 -6.23 -2.25 7.22
CA ASP A 47 -5.57 -2.03 5.94
C ASP A 47 -5.24 -3.36 5.23
N ILE A 48 -4.66 -4.32 5.95
CA ILE A 48 -4.30 -5.64 5.43
C ILE A 48 -5.54 -6.41 4.95
N ILE A 49 -6.62 -6.41 5.74
CA ILE A 49 -7.89 -7.03 5.36
C ILE A 49 -8.43 -6.39 4.08
N THR A 50 -8.38 -5.05 3.99
CA THR A 50 -8.86 -4.32 2.82
C THR A 50 -8.08 -4.70 1.56
N GLU A 51 -6.75 -4.80 1.66
CA GLU A 51 -5.89 -5.23 0.54
C GLU A 51 -6.19 -6.66 0.09
N ILE A 52 -6.36 -7.60 1.03
CA ILE A 52 -6.69 -8.99 0.72
C ILE A 52 -8.04 -9.09 0.01
N LEU A 53 -9.08 -8.42 0.54
CA LEU A 53 -10.42 -8.40 -0.07
C LEU A 53 -10.40 -7.75 -1.46
N TYR A 54 -9.61 -6.70 -1.64
CA TYR A 54 -9.41 -6.07 -2.95
C TYR A 54 -8.79 -7.05 -3.96
N LEU A 55 -7.72 -7.75 -3.57
CA LEU A 55 -7.04 -8.72 -4.44
C LEU A 55 -7.92 -9.92 -4.77
N ASP A 56 -8.70 -10.42 -3.81
CA ASP A 56 -9.63 -11.53 -4.00
C ASP A 56 -10.75 -11.16 -5.00
N LYS A 57 -11.30 -9.93 -4.88
CA LYS A 57 -12.31 -9.42 -5.81
C LYS A 57 -11.81 -9.31 -7.26
N LEU A 58 -10.53 -8.98 -7.46
CA LEU A 58 -9.95 -8.84 -8.79
C LEU A 58 -9.77 -10.18 -9.49
N GLU A 59 -9.26 -11.16 -8.75
CA GLU A 59 -8.97 -12.49 -9.28
C GLU A 59 -8.78 -13.49 -8.13
N THR A 60 -9.32 -14.70 -8.29
CA THR A 60 -9.18 -15.80 -7.32
C THR A 60 -7.87 -16.57 -7.56
N LYS A 61 -6.73 -15.87 -7.49
CA LYS A 61 -5.38 -16.43 -7.51
C LYS A 61 -4.74 -16.34 -6.13
N THR A 62 -3.67 -17.10 -5.91
CA THR A 62 -2.87 -17.04 -4.68
C THR A 62 -2.47 -15.60 -4.36
N ILE A 63 -2.55 -15.25 -3.07
CA ILE A 63 -2.05 -13.99 -2.50
C ILE A 63 -0.88 -14.38 -1.62
N THR A 64 0.27 -13.72 -1.80
CA THR A 64 1.46 -13.96 -0.98
C THR A 64 1.48 -12.94 0.15
N LEU A 65 1.43 -13.41 1.39
CA LEU A 65 1.53 -12.58 2.58
C LEU A 65 2.94 -12.69 3.16
N TYR A 66 3.68 -11.58 3.17
CA TYR A 66 4.97 -11.47 3.83
C TYR A 66 4.78 -10.90 5.24
N ILE A 67 5.27 -11.63 6.25
CA ILE A 67 5.06 -11.30 7.66
C ILE A 67 6.41 -11.03 8.30
N ASN A 68 6.55 -9.85 8.91
CA ASN A 68 7.63 -9.51 9.81
C ASN A 68 7.07 -8.65 10.95
N SER A 69 6.58 -9.32 11.99
CA SER A 69 5.92 -8.72 13.15
C SER A 69 6.73 -8.97 14.40
#